data_AF-A0A369RP68-F1
#
_entry.id   AF-A0A369RP68-F1
#
_cell.length_a   1.000
_cell.length_b   1.000
_cell.length_c   1.000
_cell.angle_alpha   90.00
_cell.angle_beta   90.00
_cell.angle_gamma   90.00
#
_symmetry.space_group_name_H-M   'P 1'
#
loop_
_entity.id
_entity.type
_entity.pdbx_description
1 polymer ?
#
loop_
_entity_poly.entity_id
_entity_poly.type
_entity_poly.pdbx_seq_one_letter_code
_entity_poly.pdbx_strand_id
1 'polypeptide(L)'
;GSPSSQPSLSEQVHRILVHYREEFTRKAPFDNIKQALVLRRVVASEDIDIINEKKTKQEKSAALFEIFFNRDDQDFEVLCDVLEKHHVAALQQLGIKMRSKATDIS
;
A
#
# COMPACT_ATOMS: atom_id res chain seq x y z
N GLY A 1 -30.05 -0.48 14.59
CA GLY A 1 -29.30 -0.29 13.34
C GLY A 1 -28.11 -1.22 13.40
N SER A 2 -27.98 -2.13 12.44
CA SER A 2 -26.84 -3.04 12.38
C SER A 2 -25.55 -2.23 12.21
N PRO A 3 -24.46 -2.55 12.93
CA PRO A 3 -23.17 -1.93 12.65
C PRO A 3 -22.75 -2.41 11.26
N SER A 4 -22.58 -1.48 10.33
CA SER A 4 -21.99 -1.75 9.03
C SER A 4 -20.60 -2.33 9.29
N SER A 5 -20.44 -3.65 9.16
CA SER A 5 -19.13 -4.29 9.17
C SER A 5 -18.36 -3.72 7.99
N GLN A 6 -17.51 -2.72 8.24
CA GLN A 6 -16.55 -2.31 7.24
C GLN A 6 -15.77 -3.57 6.82
N PRO A 7 -15.54 -3.77 5.51
CA PRO A 7 -14.67 -4.86 5.07
C PRO A 7 -13.32 -4.70 5.79
N SER A 8 -12.91 -5.75 6.51
CA SER A 8 -11.65 -5.79 7.23
C SER A 8 -10.60 -6.45 6.36
N LEU A 9 -9.34 -6.02 6.48
CA LEU A 9 -8.19 -6.69 5.89
C LEU A 9 -8.23 -8.20 6.17
N SER A 10 -8.11 -9.03 5.15
CA SER A 10 -8.01 -10.47 5.34
C SER A 10 -6.67 -10.84 5.97
N GLU A 11 -6.64 -11.96 6.70
CA GLU A 11 -5.40 -12.48 7.27
C GLU A 11 -4.35 -12.77 6.18
N GLN A 12 -4.81 -13.18 5.00
CA GLN A 12 -3.97 -13.39 3.82
C GLN A 12 -3.27 -12.10 3.41
N VAL A 13 -4.01 -11.04 3.12
CA VAL A 13 -3.43 -9.74 2.75
C VAL A 13 -2.56 -9.19 3.88
N HIS A 14 -2.96 -9.34 5.14
CA HIS A 14 -2.15 -8.95 6.29
C HIS A 14 -0.77 -9.65 6.28
N ARG A 15 -0.71 -10.96 6.02
CA ARG A 15 0.56 -11.70 5.89
C ARG A 15 1.40 -11.20 4.71
N ILE A 16 0.78 -10.82 3.60
CA ILE A 16 1.48 -10.24 2.45
C ILE A 16 2.10 -8.89 2.82
N LEU A 17 1.35 -8.01 3.49
CA LEU A 17 1.86 -6.73 3.97
C LEU A 17 3.06 -6.94 4.90
N VAL A 18 2.95 -7.83 5.90
CA VAL A 18 4.09 -8.14 6.78
C VAL A 18 5.31 -8.60 5.97
N HIS A 19 5.11 -9.49 4.99
CA HIS A 19 6.19 -10.05 4.18
C HIS A 19 6.92 -9.00 3.32
N TYR A 20 6.20 -8.05 2.72
CA TYR A 20 6.78 -7.07 1.79
C TYR A 20 7.15 -5.72 2.43
N ARG A 21 6.88 -5.52 3.73
CA ARG A 21 7.13 -4.25 4.44
C ARG A 21 8.55 -3.71 4.25
N GLU A 22 9.56 -4.58 4.43
CA GLU A 22 10.96 -4.18 4.29
C GLU A 22 11.32 -3.83 2.85
N GLU A 23 10.88 -4.64 1.87
CA GLU A 23 11.16 -4.39 0.45
C GLU A 23 10.49 -3.09 -0.02
N PHE A 24 9.24 -2.85 0.39
CA PHE A 24 8.52 -1.62 0.10
C PHE A 24 9.24 -0.41 0.68
N THR A 25 9.60 -0.45 1.97
CA THR A 25 10.31 0.63 2.66
C THR A 25 11.65 0.94 1.99
N ARG A 26 12.42 -0.09 1.63
CA ARG A 26 13.71 0.05 0.96
C ARG A 26 13.59 0.68 -0.43
N LYS A 27 12.56 0.30 -1.20
CA LYS A 27 12.30 0.87 -2.54
C LYS A 27 11.74 2.29 -2.49
N ALA A 28 11.25 2.70 -1.32
CA ALA A 28 10.80 4.04 -1.01
C ALA A 28 9.80 4.65 -2.03
N PRO A 29 8.69 3.98 -2.37
CA PRO A 29 7.80 4.39 -3.45
C PRO A 29 6.94 5.63 -3.14
N PHE A 30 6.91 6.13 -1.90
CA PHE A 30 5.96 7.15 -1.45
C PHE A 30 5.78 8.32 -2.44
N ASP A 31 6.87 8.99 -2.80
CA ASP A 31 6.80 10.17 -3.69
C ASP A 31 6.33 9.82 -5.11
N ASN A 32 6.55 8.58 -5.54
CA ASN A 32 6.15 8.07 -6.84
C ASN A 32 4.66 7.72 -6.92
N ILE A 33 4.05 7.30 -5.81
CA ILE A 33 2.69 6.72 -5.82
C ILE A 33 1.65 7.52 -5.05
N LYS A 34 2.03 8.47 -4.17
CA LYS A 34 1.11 9.18 -3.28
C LYS A 34 -0.06 9.86 -4.01
N GLN A 35 0.19 10.52 -5.13
CA GLN A 35 -0.86 11.20 -5.90
C GLN A 35 -1.86 10.20 -6.49
N ALA A 36 -1.39 9.06 -6.99
CA ALA A 36 -2.26 8.02 -7.55
C ALA A 36 -3.16 7.40 -6.46
N LEU A 37 -2.63 7.20 -5.25
CA LEU A 37 -3.39 6.68 -4.11
C LEU A 37 -4.46 7.67 -3.62
N VAL A 38 -4.15 8.97 -3.58
CA VAL A 38 -5.13 10.04 -3.26
C VAL A 38 -6.23 10.11 -4.31
N LEU A 39 -5.87 10.11 -5.61
CA LEU A 39 -6.85 10.16 -6.70
C LEU A 39 -7.82 8.97 -6.67
N ARG A 40 -7.36 7.81 -6.22
CA ARG A 40 -8.18 6.62 -6.04
C ARG A 40 -8.85 6.50 -4.67
N ARG A 41 -8.69 7.53 -3.81
CA ARG A 41 -9.29 7.63 -2.47
C ARG A 41 -8.87 6.53 -1.49
N VAL A 42 -7.72 5.91 -1.73
CA VAL A 42 -7.12 4.89 -0.85
C VAL A 42 -6.49 5.55 0.39
N VAL A 43 -5.89 6.72 0.18
CA VAL A 43 -5.24 7.51 1.23
C VAL A 43 -5.80 8.92 1.20
N ALA A 44 -6.09 9.49 2.36
CA ALA A 44 -6.63 10.83 2.47
C ALA A 44 -5.52 11.88 2.24
N SER A 45 -5.89 13.08 1.81
CA SER A 45 -4.94 14.19 1.65
C SER A 45 -4.23 14.51 2.96
N GLU A 46 -4.96 14.45 4.07
CA GLU A 46 -4.46 14.77 5.41
C GLU A 46 -3.40 13.76 5.86
N ASP A 47 -3.59 12.47 5.53
CA ASP A 47 -2.59 11.43 5.78
C ASP A 47 -1.30 11.70 5.01
N ILE A 48 -1.40 12.17 3.76
CA ILE A 48 -0.24 12.53 2.94
C ILE A 48 0.52 13.72 3.52
N ASP A 49 -0.18 14.71 4.05
CA ASP A 49 0.45 15.87 4.70
C ASP A 49 1.25 15.43 5.92
N ILE A 50 0.68 14.59 6.79
CA ILE A 50 1.38 14.00 7.95
C ILE A 50 2.59 13.17 7.51
N ILE A 51 2.46 12.36 6.45
CA ILE A 51 3.59 11.57 5.96
C ILE A 51 4.68 12.48 5.37
N ASN A 52 4.33 13.59 4.70
CA ASN A 52 5.31 14.50 4.12
C ASN A 52 6.25 15.13 5.16
N GLU A 53 5.83 15.22 6.42
CA GLU A 53 6.64 15.71 7.55
C GLU A 53 7.79 14.76 7.94
N LYS A 54 7.76 13.48 7.50
CA LYS A 54 8.87 12.54 7.77
C LYS A 54 10.15 12.97 7.05
N LYS A 55 11.30 12.71 7.66
CA LYS A 55 12.60 13.25 7.23
C LYS A 55 13.16 12.53 6.00
N THR A 56 13.00 11.21 5.93
CA THR A 56 13.59 10.37 4.87
C THR A 56 12.53 9.74 3.99
N LYS A 57 12.91 9.39 2.74
CA LYS A 57 11.99 8.72 1.80
C LYS A 57 11.54 7.34 2.33
N GLN A 58 12.41 6.68 3.09
CA GLN A 58 12.14 5.41 3.74
C GLN A 58 11.10 5.57 4.86
N GLU A 59 11.27 6.56 5.75
CA GLU A 59 10.27 6.84 6.79
C GLU A 59 8.92 7.21 6.19
N LYS A 60 8.90 7.99 5.09
CA LYS A 60 7.67 8.31 4.36
C LYS A 60 6.99 7.06 3.82
N SER A 61 7.77 6.17 3.21
CA SER A 61 7.25 4.94 2.62
C SER A 61 6.81 3.93 3.66
N ALA A 62 7.54 3.80 4.77
CA ALA A 62 7.12 3.01 5.90
C ALA A 62 5.79 3.53 6.46
N ALA A 63 5.67 4.84 6.70
CA ALA A 63 4.45 5.45 7.21
C ALA A 63 3.26 5.27 6.26
N LEU A 64 3.45 5.42 4.95
CA LEU A 64 2.43 5.09 3.95
C LEU A 64 2.02 3.61 4.03
N PHE A 65 2.98 2.71 4.17
CA PHE A 65 2.72 1.27 4.22
C PHE A 65 1.94 0.87 5.48
N GLU A 66 2.19 1.54 6.61
CA GLU A 66 1.43 1.32 7.86
C GLU A 66 -0.07 1.59 7.70
N ILE A 67 -0.46 2.54 6.84
CA ILE A 67 -1.87 2.83 6.60
C ILE A 67 -2.60 1.58 6.10
N PHE A 68 -1.98 0.79 5.24
CA PHE A 68 -2.60 -0.39 4.62
C PHE A 68 -2.91 -1.52 5.60
N PHE A 69 -2.29 -1.56 6.79
CA PHE A 69 -2.66 -2.51 7.84
C PHE A 69 -4.06 -2.24 8.43
N ASN A 70 -4.59 -1.02 8.24
CA ASN A 70 -5.92 -0.61 8.70
C ASN A 70 -6.90 -0.40 7.53
N ARG A 71 -6.56 -0.85 6.32
CA ARG A 71 -7.42 -0.77 5.13
C ARG A 71 -8.05 -2.12 4.83
N ASP A 72 -8.87 -2.17 3.78
CA ASP A 72 -9.46 -3.42 3.29
C ASP A 72 -8.61 -4.02 2.15
N ASP A 73 -9.00 -5.22 1.71
CA ASP A 73 -8.33 -5.92 0.62
C ASP A 73 -8.45 -5.17 -0.72
N GLN A 74 -9.50 -4.37 -0.90
CA GLN A 74 -9.69 -3.59 -2.13
C GLN A 74 -8.64 -2.47 -2.22
N ASP A 75 -8.36 -1.78 -1.12
CA ASP A 75 -7.32 -0.77 -1.03
C ASP A 75 -5.92 -1.38 -1.27
N PHE A 76 -5.67 -2.59 -0.76
CA PHE A 76 -4.46 -3.36 -1.08
C PHE A 76 -4.35 -3.68 -2.58
N GLU A 77 -5.44 -4.11 -3.21
CA GLU A 77 -5.47 -4.39 -4.65
C GLU A 77 -5.19 -3.14 -5.48
N VAL A 78 -5.68 -1.97 -5.03
CA VAL A 78 -5.36 -0.69 -5.66
C VAL A 78 -3.89 -0.34 -5.49
N LEU A 79 -3.29 -0.59 -4.33
CA LEU A 79 -1.84 -0.40 -4.13
C LEU A 79 -1.03 -1.24 -5.13
N CYS A 80 -1.38 -2.52 -5.26
CA CYS A 80 -0.73 -3.41 -6.22
C CYS A 80 -0.88 -2.91 -7.66
N ASP A 81 -2.08 -2.49 -8.06
CA ASP A 81 -2.34 -1.92 -9.40
C ASP A 81 -1.52 -0.66 -9.69
N VAL A 82 -1.43 0.25 -8.70
CA VAL A 82 -0.64 1.48 -8.81
C VAL A 82 0.85 1.18 -8.97
N LEU A 83 1.36 0.19 -8.23
CA LEU A 83 2.75 -0.24 -8.35
C LEU A 83 3.01 -0.92 -9.71
N GLU A 84 2.17 -1.86 -10.13
CA GLU A 84 2.29 -2.62 -11.39
C GLU A 84 2.30 -1.75 -12.64
N LYS A 85 1.48 -0.71 -12.65
CA LYS A 85 1.37 0.24 -13.77
C LYS A 85 2.43 1.33 -13.72
N HIS A 86 3.32 1.32 -12.72
CA HIS A 86 4.35 2.32 -12.59
C HIS A 86 5.50 2.10 -13.60
N HIS A 87 6.05 3.19 -14.15
CA HIS A 87 7.12 3.14 -15.17
C HIS A 87 8.47 2.67 -14.62
N VAL A 88 8.71 2.82 -13.31
CA VAL A 88 9.92 2.30 -12.65
C VAL A 88 9.79 0.79 -12.46
N ALA A 89 10.59 0.03 -13.21
CA ALA A 89 10.60 -1.44 -13.20
C ALA A 89 10.68 -2.04 -11.79
N ALA A 90 11.48 -1.44 -10.90
CA ALA A 90 11.61 -1.92 -9.53
C ALA A 90 10.31 -1.83 -8.71
N LEU A 91 9.42 -0.86 -9.01
CA LEU A 91 8.12 -0.69 -8.36
C LEU A 91 7.06 -1.56 -9.03
N GLN A 92 7.09 -1.64 -10.36
CA GLN A 92 6.26 -2.59 -11.11
C GLN A 92 6.44 -4.02 -10.62
N GLN A 93 7.69 -4.48 -10.52
CA GLN A 93 7.99 -5.83 -10.03
C GLN A 93 7.56 -6.04 -8.57
N LEU A 94 7.57 -4.99 -7.74
CA LEU A 94 7.06 -5.09 -6.37
C LEU A 94 5.54 -5.33 -6.38
N GLY A 95 4.79 -4.55 -7.16
CA GLY A 95 3.34 -4.72 -7.29
C GLY A 95 2.96 -6.12 -7.76
N ILE A 96 3.60 -6.61 -8.84
CA ILE A 96 3.37 -7.96 -9.39
C ILE A 96 3.61 -9.03 -8.32
N LYS A 97 4.72 -8.93 -7.57
CA LYS A 97 5.05 -9.89 -6.51
C LYS A 97 4.01 -9.89 -5.39
N MET A 98 3.61 -8.70 -4.93
CA MET A 98 2.61 -8.56 -3.88
C MET A 98 1.27 -9.18 -4.30
N ARG A 99 0.79 -8.87 -5.51
CA ARG A 99 -0.46 -9.43 -6.05
C ARG A 99 -0.37 -10.94 -6.26
N SER A 100 0.69 -11.43 -6.92
CA SER A 100 0.89 -12.87 -7.16
C SER A 100 0.91 -13.66 -5.85
N LYS A 101 1.60 -13.15 -4.83
CA LYS A 101 1.65 -13.82 -3.53
C LYS A 101 0.29 -13.80 -2.82
N ALA A 102 -0.50 -12.74 -3.03
CA ALA A 102 -1.87 -12.68 -2.56
C ALA A 102 -2.79 -13.68 -3.28
N THR A 103 -2.52 -14.07 -4.54
CA THR A 103 -3.33 -15.05 -5.27
C THR A 103 -2.88 -16.50 -5.09
N ASP A 104 -1.58 -16.73 -4.80
CA ASP A 104 -0.98 -18.07 -4.70
C ASP A 104 -1.32 -18.83 -3.40
N ILE A 105 -1.96 -18.18 -2.42
CA ILE A 105 -2.29 -18.77 -1.11
C ILE A 105 -3.79 -19.21 -1.05
N SER A 106 -4.51 -19.10 -2.17
CA SER A 106 -5.92 -19.50 -2.31
C SER A 106 -6.10 -20.97 -2.67
#